data_AF-A0A850JR12-F1
#
_entry.id   AF-A0A850JR12-F1
#
_cell.length_a   1.000
_cell.length_b   1.000
_cell.length_c   1.000
_cell.angle_alpha   90.00
_cell.angle_beta   90.00
_cell.angle_gamma   90.00
#
_symmetry.space_group_name_H-M   'P 1'
#
loop_
_entity.id
_entity.type
_entity.pdbx_description
1 polymer ?
#
loop_
_entity_poly.entity_id
_entity_poly.type
_entity_poly.pdbx_seq_one_letter_code
_entity_poly.pdbx_strand_id
1 'polypeptide(L)'
;MRIVLFLCFLSLSLFAHKLNLFLDYEDDNLYIYTYFNSGTPCKDCKIELFDSKETLLKTLKTDDKGEYFLKDYEKVSYVKVEALGGHSAKGKVDNAFKNAKDKKAEIKSESSVLQSIIALALIILIFIGLKRIKK
;
A
#
# COMPACT_ATOMS: atom_id res chain seq x y z
N MET A 1 6.27 4.47 -47.27
CA MET A 1 6.56 3.48 -46.19
C MET A 1 7.61 3.97 -45.20
N ARG A 2 8.75 4.54 -45.63
CA ARG A 2 9.83 5.01 -44.73
C ARG A 2 9.42 6.12 -43.74
N ILE A 3 8.57 7.06 -44.15
CA ILE A 3 8.05 8.16 -43.30
C ILE A 3 7.08 7.63 -42.24
N VAL A 4 6.23 6.66 -42.58
CA VAL A 4 5.28 6.03 -41.64
C VAL A 4 6.03 5.25 -40.55
N LEU A 5 7.09 4.52 -40.94
CA LEU A 5 7.99 3.85 -39.98
C LEU A 5 8.69 4.85 -39.05
N PHE A 6 9.11 6.00 -39.55
CA PHE A 6 9.73 7.06 -38.75
C PHE A 6 8.73 7.68 -37.76
N LEU A 7 7.48 7.94 -38.19
CA LEU A 7 6.40 8.42 -37.31
C LEU A 7 6.03 7.41 -36.23
N CYS A 8 5.98 6.10 -36.54
CA CYS A 8 5.81 5.06 -35.53
C CYS A 8 6.97 5.05 -34.52
N PHE A 9 8.21 5.27 -34.96
CA PHE A 9 9.36 5.30 -34.06
C PHE A 9 9.31 6.49 -33.08
N LEU A 10 8.79 7.64 -33.51
CA LEU A 10 8.57 8.80 -32.62
C LEU A 10 7.48 8.56 -31.56
N SER A 11 6.50 7.70 -31.81
CA SER A 11 5.46 7.39 -30.82
C SER A 11 5.93 6.53 -29.64
N LEU A 12 7.15 5.96 -29.71
CA LEU A 12 7.71 5.13 -28.64
C LEU A 12 8.15 5.94 -27.40
N SER A 13 8.30 7.26 -27.50
CA SER A 13 8.74 8.12 -26.39
C SER A 13 7.62 8.77 -25.58
N LEU A 14 6.39 8.28 -25.69
CA LEU A 14 5.26 8.75 -24.87
C LEU A 14 5.37 8.17 -23.46
N PHE A 15 6.22 8.79 -22.63
CA PHE A 15 6.31 8.50 -21.21
C PHE A 15 5.04 8.99 -20.52
N ALA A 16 4.10 8.08 -20.28
CA ALA A 16 2.95 8.33 -19.43
C ALA A 16 3.44 8.44 -17.98
N HIS A 17 3.63 9.67 -17.49
CA HIS A 17 4.08 9.94 -16.13
C HIS A 17 2.94 9.66 -15.16
N LYS A 18 2.84 8.42 -14.69
CA LYS A 18 1.91 8.04 -13.62
C LYS A 18 2.48 8.51 -12.27
N LEU A 19 1.64 9.13 -11.45
CA LEU A 19 1.93 9.41 -10.05
C LEU A 19 1.41 8.24 -9.20
N ASN A 20 2.25 7.71 -8.33
CA ASN A 20 1.89 6.68 -7.37
C ASN A 20 1.68 7.31 -5.98
N LEU A 21 0.73 6.77 -5.24
CA LEU A 21 0.40 7.14 -3.88
C LEU A 21 0.35 5.86 -3.05
N PHE A 22 1.13 5.84 -1.97
CA PHE A 22 1.15 4.77 -0.99
C PHE A 22 0.74 5.33 0.36
N LEU A 23 -0.10 4.58 1.06
CA LEU A 23 -0.59 4.91 2.39
C LEU A 23 -0.16 3.78 3.31
N ASP A 24 0.54 4.13 4.39
CA ASP A 24 0.98 3.19 5.41
C ASP A 24 0.53 3.63 6.80
N TYR A 25 0.40 2.66 7.70
CA TYR A 25 -0.23 2.83 9.01
C TYR A 25 0.69 2.29 10.10
N GLU A 26 1.25 3.19 10.91
CA GLU A 26 2.12 2.83 12.03
C GLU A 26 1.83 3.73 13.23
N ASP A 27 1.72 3.13 14.42
CA ASP A 27 1.56 3.82 15.71
C ASP A 27 0.47 4.92 15.72
N ASP A 28 -0.72 4.61 15.19
CA ASP A 28 -1.85 5.53 15.06
C ASP A 28 -1.64 6.72 14.12
N ASN A 29 -0.65 6.63 13.24
CA ASN A 29 -0.36 7.66 12.25
C ASN A 29 -0.52 7.16 10.82
N LEU A 30 -0.84 8.09 9.92
CA LEU A 30 -0.91 7.84 8.49
C LEU A 30 0.34 8.41 7.82
N TYR A 31 1.11 7.54 7.21
CA TYR A 31 2.25 7.90 6.38
C TYR A 31 1.82 7.94 4.93
N ILE A 32 2.06 9.07 4.27
CA ILE A 32 1.69 9.33 2.89
C ILE A 32 2.97 9.42 2.09
N TYR A 33 3.13 8.55 1.11
CA TYR A 33 4.27 8.55 0.21
C TYR A 33 3.82 8.73 -1.23
N THR A 34 4.48 9.60 -1.99
CA THR A 34 4.15 9.81 -3.39
C THR A 34 5.37 9.96 -4.29
N TYR A 35 5.38 9.13 -5.33
CA TYR A 35 6.51 8.97 -6.23
C TYR A 35 6.00 8.88 -7.67
N PHE A 36 6.75 9.48 -8.60
CA PHE A 36 6.53 9.24 -10.02
C PHE A 36 6.89 7.80 -10.38
N ASN A 37 6.39 7.29 -11.51
CA ASN A 37 6.71 5.94 -11.97
C ASN A 37 8.22 5.71 -12.21
N SER A 38 9.01 6.79 -12.35
CA SER A 38 10.48 6.76 -12.39
C SER A 38 11.13 6.48 -11.03
N GLY A 39 10.37 6.46 -9.93
CA GLY A 39 10.87 6.42 -8.56
C GLY A 39 11.27 7.79 -8.01
N THR A 40 11.18 8.87 -8.80
CA THR A 40 11.48 10.22 -8.34
C THR A 40 10.42 10.69 -7.32
N PRO A 41 10.83 11.28 -6.17
CA PRO A 41 9.87 11.79 -5.18
C PRO A 41 9.05 12.97 -5.73
N CYS A 42 7.77 13.00 -5.40
CA CYS A 42 6.89 14.11 -5.72
C CYS A 42 7.04 15.19 -4.65
N LYS A 43 7.98 16.13 -4.85
CA LYS A 43 8.26 17.21 -3.90
C LYS A 43 7.24 18.34 -3.99
N ASP A 44 6.90 18.94 -2.85
CA ASP A 44 5.95 20.06 -2.76
C ASP A 44 4.57 19.79 -3.41
N CYS A 45 4.24 18.51 -3.59
CA CYS A 45 3.01 18.09 -4.24
C CYS A 45 1.83 18.32 -3.30
N LYS A 46 0.75 18.88 -3.84
CA LYS A 46 -0.43 19.24 -3.07
C LYS A 46 -1.14 17.97 -2.61
N ILE A 47 -1.31 17.82 -1.30
CA ILE A 47 -2.09 16.74 -0.70
C ILE A 47 -3.43 17.35 -0.24
N GLU A 48 -4.54 16.74 -0.62
CA GLU A 48 -5.89 17.09 -0.21
C GLU A 48 -6.49 15.91 0.57
N LEU A 49 -6.93 16.18 1.79
CA LEU A 49 -7.56 15.21 2.68
C LEU A 49 -9.06 15.39 2.66
N PHE A 50 -9.81 14.30 2.46
CA PHE A 50 -11.27 14.35 2.39
C PHE A 50 -11.91 13.41 3.40
N ASP A 51 -13.11 13.75 3.86
CA ASP A 51 -13.96 12.85 4.65
C ASP A 51 -14.72 11.84 3.76
N SER A 52 -15.60 11.05 4.37
CA SER A 52 -16.39 10.03 3.66
C SER A 52 -17.45 10.61 2.72
N LYS A 53 -17.78 11.89 2.86
CA LYS A 53 -18.72 12.64 2.02
C LYS A 53 -17.99 13.46 0.94
N GLU A 54 -16.70 13.22 0.75
CA GLU A 54 -15.82 13.97 -0.16
C GLU A 54 -15.71 15.46 0.18
N THR A 55 -15.94 15.83 1.44
CA THR A 55 -15.70 17.20 1.92
C THR A 55 -14.21 17.38 2.18
N LEU A 56 -13.62 18.44 1.62
CA LEU A 56 -12.22 18.79 1.86
C LEU A 56 -12.02 19.18 3.32
N LEU A 57 -11.16 18.44 4.02
CA LEU A 57 -10.80 18.68 5.41
C LEU A 57 -9.57 19.58 5.54
N LYS A 58 -8.54 19.31 4.72
CA LYS A 58 -7.26 20.01 4.80
C LYS A 58 -6.46 19.88 3.50
N THR A 59 -5.67 20.90 3.22
CA THR A 59 -4.64 20.88 2.16
C THR A 59 -3.25 20.96 2.79
N LEU A 60 -2.34 20.14 2.29
CA LEU A 60 -0.98 19.96 2.79
C LEU A 60 -0.02 19.85 1.59
N LYS A 61 1.28 19.69 1.85
CA LYS A 61 2.29 19.44 0.83
C LYS A 61 3.27 18.37 1.29
N THR A 62 3.77 17.56 0.37
CA THR A 62 4.90 16.68 0.63
C THR A 62 6.20 17.44 0.86
N ASP A 63 7.11 16.79 1.57
CA ASP A 63 8.49 17.25 1.74
C ASP A 63 9.40 16.93 0.54
N ASP A 64 10.71 17.17 0.71
CA ASP A 64 11.74 16.88 -0.28
C ASP A 64 11.92 15.40 -0.64
N LYS A 65 11.39 14.49 0.18
CA LYS A 65 11.40 13.05 -0.07
C LYS A 65 10.10 12.56 -0.69
N GLY A 66 9.13 13.44 -0.92
CA GLY A 66 7.81 13.06 -1.44
C GLY A 66 6.92 12.44 -0.37
N GLU A 67 7.15 12.79 0.90
CA GLU A 67 6.51 12.17 2.05
C GLU A 67 5.71 13.20 2.84
N TYR A 68 4.66 12.74 3.54
CA TYR A 68 3.99 13.51 4.56
C TYR A 68 3.50 12.61 5.68
N PHE A 69 3.74 13.04 6.92
CA PHE A 69 3.31 12.33 8.12
C PHE A 69 2.09 13.01 8.73
N LEU A 70 0.96 12.31 8.75
CA LEU A 70 -0.31 12.82 9.24
C LEU A 70 -0.70 12.17 10.57
N LYS A 71 -0.68 12.98 11.63
CA LYS A 71 -1.31 12.66 12.91
C LYS A 71 -2.83 12.83 12.81
N ASP A 72 -3.58 12.09 13.63
CA ASP A 72 -5.03 12.24 13.83
C ASP A 72 -5.86 12.11 12.54
N TYR A 73 -5.58 11.08 11.73
CA TYR A 73 -6.24 10.84 10.43
C TYR A 73 -7.64 10.21 10.52
N GLU A 74 -8.24 10.16 11.71
CA GLU A 74 -9.49 9.45 12.01
C GLU A 74 -10.66 9.90 11.12
N LYS A 75 -10.75 11.21 10.86
CA LYS A 75 -11.79 11.81 10.02
C LYS A 75 -11.51 11.69 8.51
N VAL A 76 -10.28 11.32 8.13
CA VAL A 76 -9.84 11.25 6.73
C VAL A 76 -10.27 9.92 6.11
N SER A 77 -11.04 9.95 5.03
CA SER A 77 -11.45 8.77 4.27
C SER A 77 -10.75 8.65 2.93
N TYR A 78 -10.32 9.77 2.34
CA TYR A 78 -9.55 9.78 1.10
C TYR A 78 -8.38 10.75 1.17
N VAL A 79 -7.29 10.37 0.52
CA VAL A 79 -6.12 11.21 0.27
C VAL A 79 -6.01 11.37 -1.24
N LYS A 80 -5.95 12.62 -1.71
CA LYS A 80 -5.65 12.94 -3.11
C LYS A 80 -4.35 13.71 -3.15
N VAL A 81 -3.48 13.37 -4.09
CA VAL A 81 -2.22 14.08 -4.33
C VAL A 81 -2.22 14.60 -5.76
N GLU A 82 -1.76 15.83 -5.93
CA GLU A 82 -1.64 16.51 -7.22
C GLU A 82 -0.24 17.13 -7.36
N ALA A 83 0.46 16.73 -8.42
CA ALA A 83 1.76 17.27 -8.79
C ALA A 83 1.62 18.48 -9.72
N LEU A 84 2.70 19.25 -9.84
CA LEU A 84 2.81 20.25 -10.90
C LEU A 84 2.68 19.59 -12.27
N GLY A 85 1.86 20.17 -13.16
CA GLY A 85 1.57 19.59 -14.48
C GLY A 85 0.31 18.71 -14.53
N GLY A 86 -0.47 18.63 -13.43
CA GLY A 86 -1.80 18.02 -13.43
C GLY A 86 -1.83 16.51 -13.24
N HIS A 87 -0.69 15.88 -12.95
CA HIS A 87 -0.64 14.48 -12.55
C HIS A 87 -1.24 14.32 -11.15
N SER A 88 -2.13 13.35 -10.97
CA SER A 88 -2.77 13.13 -9.66
C SER A 88 -2.98 11.65 -9.35
N ALA A 89 -3.09 11.36 -8.05
CA ALA A 89 -3.40 10.06 -7.51
C ALA A 89 -4.41 10.21 -6.36
N LYS A 90 -5.34 9.27 -6.21
CA LYS A 90 -6.32 9.23 -5.10
C LYS A 90 -6.26 7.86 -4.45
N GLY A 91 -6.15 7.83 -3.13
CA GLY A 91 -6.10 6.64 -2.29
C GLY A 91 -7.20 6.70 -1.25
N LYS A 92 -7.78 5.55 -0.92
CA LYS A 92 -8.74 5.41 0.17
C LYS A 92 -7.98 5.07 1.45
N VAL A 93 -8.34 5.73 2.55
CA VAL A 93 -7.80 5.40 3.86
C VAL A 93 -8.57 4.18 4.39
N ASP A 94 -7.84 3.11 4.72
CA ASP A 94 -8.47 1.90 5.24
C ASP A 94 -8.97 2.09 6.66
N ASN A 95 -10.29 1.94 6.84
CA ASN A 95 -10.96 2.09 8.12
C ASN A 95 -10.74 0.88 9.05
N ALA A 96 -10.20 -0.23 8.56
CA ALA A 96 -9.90 -1.42 9.39
C ALA A 96 -8.93 -1.07 10.52
N PHE A 97 -7.94 -0.22 10.25
CA PHE A 97 -6.97 0.27 11.25
C PHE A 97 -7.56 1.32 12.20
N LYS A 98 -8.60 2.05 11.78
CA LYS A 98 -9.32 2.99 12.67
C LYS A 98 -10.07 2.27 13.80
N ASN A 99 -10.58 1.07 13.52
CA ASN A 99 -11.36 0.28 14.48
C ASN A 99 -10.47 -0.62 15.37
N ALA A 100 -9.18 -0.75 15.07
CA ALA A 100 -8.24 -1.47 15.93
C ALA A 100 -7.96 -0.72 17.25
N LYS A 101 -8.15 0.62 17.27
CA LYS A 101 -8.13 1.43 18.51
C LYS A 101 -9.21 1.00 19.52
N ASP A 102 -10.38 0.55 19.06
CA ASP A 102 -11.50 0.12 19.94
C ASP A 102 -11.40 -1.34 20.36
N LYS A 103 -10.50 -2.12 19.74
CA LYS A 103 -10.20 -3.49 20.13
C LYS A 103 -8.72 -3.62 20.41
N LYS A 104 -8.33 -3.20 21.61
CA LYS A 104 -7.23 -3.86 22.32
C LYS A 104 -7.66 -5.32 22.52
N ALA A 105 -7.47 -6.13 21.49
CA ALA A 105 -7.84 -7.53 21.47
C ALA A 105 -7.03 -8.22 22.57
N GLU A 106 -7.74 -8.84 23.52
CA GLU A 106 -7.22 -9.99 24.24
C GLU A 106 -6.60 -10.93 23.21
N ILE A 107 -5.27 -11.00 23.18
CA ILE A 107 -4.57 -12.08 22.50
C ILE A 107 -4.85 -13.33 23.33
N LYS A 108 -5.92 -14.06 23.01
CA LYS A 108 -5.97 -15.48 23.33
C LYS A 108 -4.89 -16.12 22.46
N SER A 109 -3.78 -16.51 23.08
CA SER A 109 -2.74 -17.29 22.43
C SER A 109 -3.34 -18.63 21.99
N GLU A 110 -3.83 -18.66 20.76
CA GLU A 110 -4.28 -19.89 20.15
C GLU A 110 -3.05 -20.76 19.88
N SER A 111 -3.08 -21.98 20.41
CA SER A 111 -1.93 -22.85 20.65
C SER A 111 -1.20 -23.29 19.38
N SER A 112 -0.22 -22.50 18.92
CA SER A 112 0.71 -22.83 17.84
C SER A 112 1.50 -24.13 18.10
N VAL A 113 1.69 -24.48 19.36
CA VAL A 113 2.43 -25.68 19.80
C VAL A 113 1.68 -26.97 19.43
N LEU A 114 0.35 -26.99 19.58
CA LEU A 114 -0.44 -28.21 19.33
C LEU A 114 -0.52 -28.51 17.83
N GLN A 115 -0.69 -27.46 17.00
CA GLN A 115 -0.58 -27.58 15.54
C GLN A 115 0.81 -28.06 15.10
N SER A 116 1.86 -27.55 15.73
CA SER A 116 3.24 -27.98 15.46
C SER A 116 3.47 -29.46 15.80
N ILE A 117 2.92 -29.94 16.92
CA ILE A 117 3.00 -31.35 17.34
C ILE A 117 2.22 -32.26 16.38
N ILE A 118 1.02 -31.85 15.95
CA ILE A 118 0.21 -32.62 14.98
C ILE A 118 0.93 -32.73 13.63
N ALA A 119 1.50 -31.63 13.13
CA ALA A 119 2.27 -31.64 11.89
C ALA A 119 3.48 -32.59 11.97
N LEU A 120 4.22 -32.57 13.09
CA LEU A 120 5.35 -33.46 13.30
C LEU A 120 4.93 -34.94 13.34
N ALA A 121 3.81 -35.26 14.00
CA ALA A 121 3.29 -36.62 14.08
C ALA A 121 2.87 -37.17 12.70
N LEU A 122 2.22 -36.35 11.87
CA LEU A 122 1.83 -36.73 10.51
C LEU A 122 3.04 -37.05 9.62
N ILE A 123 4.11 -36.25 9.72
CA ILE A 123 5.36 -36.48 8.98
C ILE A 123 5.96 -37.84 9.36
N ILE A 124 6.02 -38.16 10.66
CA ILE A 124 6.56 -39.44 11.15
C ILE A 124 5.73 -40.63 10.61
N LEU A 125 4.40 -40.52 10.61
CA LEU A 125 3.51 -41.57 10.09
C LEU A 125 3.72 -41.82 8.59
N ILE A 126 3.94 -40.77 7.79
CA ILE A 126 4.25 -40.89 6.37
C ILE A 126 5.54 -41.70 6.19
N PHE A 127 6.61 -41.40 6.93
CA PHE A 127 7.86 -42.15 6.83
C PHE A 127 7.73 -43.61 7.28
N ILE A 128 6.93 -43.91 8.31
CA ILE A 128 6.64 -45.28 8.73
C ILE A 128 5.88 -46.04 7.64
N GLY A 129 4.88 -45.41 7.02
CA GLY A 129 4.12 -45.98 5.90
C GLY A 129 5.01 -46.30 4.70
N LEU A 130 5.84 -45.34 4.29
CA LEU A 130 6.80 -45.52 3.18
C LEU A 130 7.82 -46.64 3.49
N LYS A 131 8.26 -46.77 4.74
CA LYS A 131 9.15 -47.85 5.17
C LYS A 131 8.50 -49.23 5.10
N ARG A 132 7.18 -49.33 5.28
CA ARG A 132 6.43 -50.59 5.13
C ARG A 132 6.16 -50.99 3.69
N ILE A 133 6.13 -50.03 2.75
CA ILE A 133 5.92 -50.28 1.32
C ILE A 133 7.22 -50.75 0.62
N LYS A 134 8.39 -50.42 1.17
CA LYS A 134 9.71 -50.85 0.66
C LYS A 134 10.18 -52.22 1.17
N LYS A 135 9.29 -53.03 1.77
CA LYS A 135 9.57 -54.38 2.25
C LYS A 135 8.64 -55.36 1.56
#